data_AF-C6HZH4-F1
#
_entry.id   AF-C6HZH4-F1
#
_cell.length_a   1.000
_cell.length_b   1.000
_cell.length_c   1.000
_cell.angle_alpha   90.00
_cell.angle_beta   90.00
_cell.angle_gamma   90.00
#
_symmetry.space_group_name_H-M   'P 1'
#
loop_
_entity.id
_entity.type
_entity.pdbx_description
1 polymer ?
#
loop_
_entity_poly.entity_id
_entity_poly.type
_entity_poly.pdbx_seq_one_letter_code
_entity_poly.pdbx_strand_id
1 'polypeptide(L)'
;MTIPIGYQWLIRHLDLEVPSPIQISVIGKSATSESYSKDKIKVFRKEYQVPDDPLSHLSFALKHEPLDLSIIERTLKKINRKTIEERLKKSLGKYERKIGFYYEFLTGESLDIPKMTVGNYIDLLDPEEYFTSLPKKSQKWRINNNLLGVPAFCPIVRKTSALKDFISRDLDKKVKDLISSYPSTVILRANQYLYLKETKSSFLIEQEEPSV
;
A
#
# COMPACT_ATOMS: atom_id res chain seq x y z
N MET A 1 27.51 1.98 13.34
CA MET A 1 26.77 3.12 12.77
C MET A 1 25.89 2.60 11.65
N THR A 2 24.60 2.87 11.69
CA THR A 2 23.62 2.49 10.68
C THR A 2 23.31 3.71 9.81
N ILE A 3 23.16 3.52 8.50
CA ILE A 3 22.90 4.60 7.53
C ILE A 3 21.47 4.45 7.02
N PRO A 4 20.60 5.47 7.06
CA PRO A 4 19.24 5.36 6.54
C PRO A 4 19.25 5.09 5.03
N ILE A 5 18.28 4.31 4.55
CA ILE A 5 18.03 4.04 3.13
C ILE A 5 16.51 4.04 2.87
N GLY A 6 16.09 4.14 1.60
CA GLY A 6 14.66 4.16 1.26
C GLY A 6 13.93 5.38 1.79
N TYR A 7 12.68 5.22 2.22
CA TYR A 7 11.84 6.30 2.70
C TYR A 7 12.45 7.08 3.86
N GLN A 8 13.13 6.41 4.81
CA GLN A 8 13.73 7.11 5.94
C GLN A 8 14.82 8.09 5.50
N TRP A 9 15.60 7.73 4.48
CA TRP A 9 16.59 8.64 3.90
C TRP A 9 15.90 9.79 3.17
N LEU A 10 14.86 9.51 2.38
CA LEU A 10 14.10 10.53 1.64
C LEU A 10 13.48 11.57 2.57
N ILE A 11 12.84 11.13 3.65
CA ILE A 11 12.21 12.01 4.64
C ILE A 11 13.25 12.96 5.24
N ARG A 12 14.41 12.43 5.65
CA ARG A 12 15.47 13.23 6.28
C ARG A 12 16.17 14.15 5.30
N HIS A 13 16.48 13.66 4.10
CA HIS A 13 17.30 14.40 3.14
C HIS A 13 16.50 15.49 2.41
N LEU A 14 15.20 15.27 2.19
CA LEU A 14 14.32 16.23 1.52
C LEU A 14 13.45 17.05 2.48
N ASP A 15 13.62 16.84 3.79
CA ASP A 15 12.84 17.46 4.86
C ASP A 15 11.33 17.34 4.61
N LEU A 16 10.85 16.09 4.51
CA LEU A 16 9.46 15.79 4.17
C LEU A 16 8.58 15.87 5.41
N GLU A 17 7.54 16.70 5.35
CA GLU A 17 6.48 16.78 6.35
C GLU A 17 5.48 15.62 6.18
N VAL A 18 5.85 14.43 6.65
CA VAL A 18 5.06 13.19 6.58
C VAL A 18 5.21 12.39 7.87
N PRO A 19 4.24 11.52 8.21
CA PRO A 19 4.40 10.56 9.30
C PRO A 19 5.62 9.65 9.09
N SER A 20 6.11 9.06 10.18
CA SER A 20 7.15 8.02 10.12
C SER A 20 6.72 6.86 9.23
N PRO A 21 7.60 6.31 8.38
CA PRO A 21 7.27 5.19 7.53
C PRO A 21 7.00 3.95 8.39
N ILE A 22 6.10 3.08 7.91
CA ILE A 22 5.75 1.83 8.60
C ILE A 22 6.98 0.93 8.85
N GLN A 23 7.98 1.01 7.97
CA GLN A 23 9.25 0.30 8.10
C GLN A 23 10.39 1.31 7.96
N ILE A 24 11.32 1.29 8.91
CA ILE A 24 12.56 2.07 8.85
C ILE A 24 13.66 1.16 8.33
N SER A 25 14.16 1.42 7.13
CA SER A 25 15.28 0.66 6.57
C SER A 25 16.62 1.37 6.77
N VAL A 26 17.63 0.58 7.16
CA VAL A 26 19.00 1.07 7.35
C VAL A 26 20.02 0.10 6.79
N ILE A 27 21.18 0.61 6.36
CA ILE A 27 22.36 -0.19 6.01
C ILE A 27 23.20 -0.44 7.27
N GLY A 28 23.57 -1.69 7.52
CA GLY A 28 24.35 -2.12 8.68
C GLY A 28 25.18 -3.38 8.43
N LYS A 29 25.94 -3.80 9.45
CA LYS A 29 26.92 -4.91 9.35
C LYS A 29 26.30 -6.30 9.21
N SER A 30 25.11 -6.53 9.75
CA SER A 30 24.40 -7.81 9.64
C SER A 30 22.93 -7.58 9.30
N ALA A 31 22.40 -8.34 8.34
CA ALA A 31 20.98 -8.29 8.02
C ALA A 31 20.19 -8.87 9.19
N THR A 32 19.39 -8.01 9.83
CA THR A 32 18.55 -8.34 10.98
C THR A 32 17.25 -7.57 10.83
N SER A 33 16.15 -8.18 11.28
CA SER A 33 14.86 -7.51 11.38
C SER A 33 14.54 -7.41 12.86
N GLU A 34 14.48 -6.19 13.39
CA GLU A 34 14.20 -5.94 14.80
C GLU A 34 12.96 -5.05 14.89
N SER A 35 11.96 -5.48 15.67
CA SER A 35 10.80 -4.66 15.99
C SER A 35 11.00 -4.03 17.36
N TYR A 36 11.33 -2.74 17.42
CA TYR A 36 11.35 -1.99 18.66
C TYR A 36 10.17 -1.02 18.66
N SER A 37 9.21 -1.23 19.56
CA SER A 37 7.99 -0.40 19.64
C SER A 37 7.25 -0.33 18.28
N LYS A 38 6.42 0.71 18.05
CA LYS A 38 5.56 0.82 16.85
C LYS A 38 6.35 0.84 15.52
N ASP A 39 7.66 1.06 15.54
CA ASP A 39 8.52 1.16 14.36
C ASP A 39 9.20 -0.17 14.03
N LYS A 40 8.97 -0.69 12.82
CA LYS A 40 9.64 -1.91 12.33
C LYS A 40 10.98 -1.53 11.68
N ILE A 41 12.10 -1.79 12.36
CA ILE A 41 13.44 -1.51 11.83
C ILE A 41 13.94 -2.72 11.04
N LYS A 42 14.39 -2.49 9.80
CA LYS A 42 14.99 -3.52 8.95
C LYS A 42 16.40 -3.13 8.56
N VAL A 43 17.37 -3.96 8.96
CA VAL A 43 18.78 -3.77 8.62
C VAL A 43 19.10 -4.54 7.34
N PHE A 44 19.56 -3.82 6.33
CA PHE A 44 20.07 -4.34 5.08
C PHE A 44 21.60 -4.37 5.10
N ARG A 45 22.19 -5.34 4.40
CA ARG A 45 23.64 -5.43 4.25
C ARG A 45 24.15 -4.35 3.29
N LYS A 46 25.46 -4.11 3.31
CA LYS A 46 26.10 -3.03 2.53
C LYS A 46 25.91 -3.16 1.01
N GLU A 47 25.68 -4.36 0.49
CA GLU A 47 25.47 -4.59 -0.95
C GLU A 47 24.16 -3.99 -1.47
N TYR A 48 23.23 -3.67 -0.56
CA TYR A 48 21.98 -2.98 -0.89
C TYR A 48 22.12 -1.46 -0.92
N GLN A 49 23.30 -0.91 -0.56
CA GLN A 49 23.52 0.52 -0.58
C GLN A 49 23.35 1.05 -2.02
N VAL A 50 22.60 2.14 -2.14
CA VAL A 50 22.36 2.83 -3.40
C VAL A 50 23.10 4.16 -3.40
N PRO A 51 23.30 4.82 -4.56
CA PRO A 51 23.81 6.18 -4.60
C PRO A 51 22.93 7.13 -3.76
N ASP A 52 23.55 8.11 -3.12
CA ASP A 52 22.90 9.13 -2.28
C ASP A 52 22.13 10.15 -3.15
N ASP A 53 21.17 9.68 -3.93
CA ASP A 53 20.24 10.50 -4.71
C ASP A 53 18.78 10.05 -4.49
N PRO A 54 17.82 11.00 -4.46
CA PRO A 54 16.43 10.67 -4.15
C PRO A 54 15.79 9.59 -5.03
N LEU A 55 16.12 9.54 -6.33
CA LEU A 55 15.48 8.57 -7.23
C LEU A 55 16.01 7.15 -6.99
N SER A 56 17.28 7.00 -6.65
CA SER A 56 17.84 5.69 -6.26
C SER A 56 17.24 5.19 -4.94
N HIS A 57 17.07 6.06 -3.95
CA HIS A 57 16.40 5.72 -2.69
C HIS A 57 14.91 5.41 -2.88
N LEU A 58 14.22 6.13 -3.78
CA LEU A 58 12.82 5.84 -4.12
C LEU A 58 12.69 4.48 -4.82
N SER A 59 13.57 4.16 -5.78
CA SER A 59 13.61 2.83 -6.41
C SER A 59 13.87 1.71 -5.40
N PHE A 60 14.76 1.94 -4.42
CA PHE A 60 14.97 1.01 -3.31
C PHE A 60 13.68 0.81 -2.50
N ALA A 61 13.02 1.90 -2.11
CA ALA A 61 11.81 1.86 -1.30
C ALA A 61 10.69 1.07 -2.01
N LEU A 62 10.45 1.34 -3.30
CA LEU A 62 9.48 0.63 -4.13
C LEU A 62 9.75 -0.88 -4.28
N LYS A 63 10.99 -1.32 -4.02
CA LYS A 63 11.41 -2.72 -4.11
C LYS A 63 11.35 -3.44 -2.77
N HIS A 64 11.61 -2.74 -1.67
CA HIS A 64 11.96 -3.37 -0.39
C HIS A 64 11.13 -2.92 0.81
N GLU A 65 10.31 -1.88 0.63
CA GLU A 65 9.52 -1.27 1.69
C GLU A 65 8.02 -1.33 1.36
N PRO A 66 7.15 -1.41 2.38
CA PRO A 66 5.72 -1.25 2.19
C PRO A 66 5.41 0.09 1.50
N LEU A 67 4.53 0.08 0.49
CA LEU A 67 4.22 1.28 -0.27
C LEU A 67 3.60 2.37 0.62
N ASP A 68 4.06 3.61 0.46
CA ASP A 68 3.48 4.79 1.09
C ASP A 68 3.32 5.90 0.05
N LEU A 69 2.07 6.13 -0.38
CA LEU A 69 1.78 7.13 -1.41
C LEU A 69 2.07 8.57 -0.96
N SER A 70 1.93 8.88 0.34
CA SER A 70 2.22 10.22 0.85
C SER A 70 3.71 10.52 0.75
N ILE A 71 4.57 9.58 1.15
CA ILE A 71 6.02 9.76 1.05
C ILE A 71 6.44 9.84 -0.42
N ILE A 72 5.89 8.97 -1.28
CA ILE A 72 6.18 8.99 -2.73
C ILE A 72 5.78 10.33 -3.35
N GLU A 73 4.55 10.80 -3.13
CA GLU A 73 4.07 12.07 -3.66
C GLU A 73 4.95 13.24 -3.22
N ARG A 74 5.22 13.35 -1.92
CA ARG A 74 6.02 14.44 -1.34
C ARG A 74 7.47 14.40 -1.84
N THR A 75 8.04 13.21 -1.98
CA THR A 75 9.36 13.02 -2.61
C THR A 75 9.36 13.54 -4.05
N LEU A 76 8.41 13.08 -4.86
CA LEU A 76 8.34 13.43 -6.29
C LEU A 76 8.09 14.91 -6.53
N LYS A 77 7.31 15.57 -5.66
CA LYS A 77 7.09 17.03 -5.70
C LYS A 77 8.34 17.85 -5.33
N LYS A 78 9.29 17.28 -4.58
CA LYS A 78 10.55 17.95 -4.20
C LYS A 78 11.66 17.78 -5.24
N ILE A 79 11.55 16.82 -6.15
CA ILE A 79 12.55 16.57 -7.19
C ILE A 79 12.21 17.38 -8.44
N ASN A 80 13.21 18.02 -9.05
CA ASN A 80 13.00 18.72 -10.31
C ASN A 80 12.53 17.73 -11.40
N ARG A 81 11.45 18.07 -12.08
CA ARG A 81 10.88 17.26 -13.17
C ARG A 81 11.91 16.83 -14.22
N LYS A 82 12.82 17.72 -14.64
CA LYS A 82 13.86 17.39 -15.64
C LYS A 82 14.79 16.29 -15.14
N THR A 83 15.14 16.29 -13.85
CA THR A 83 15.97 15.22 -13.24
C THR A 83 15.27 13.86 -13.31
N ILE A 84 13.95 13.84 -13.11
CA ILE A 84 13.15 12.61 -13.27
C ILE A 84 13.17 12.17 -14.73
N GLU A 85 12.90 13.08 -15.68
CA GLU A 85 12.91 12.77 -17.11
C GLU A 85 14.28 12.26 -17.57
N GLU A 86 15.38 12.88 -17.16
CA GLU A 86 16.74 12.44 -17.46
C GLU A 86 17.03 11.04 -16.91
N ARG A 87 16.58 10.72 -15.69
CA ARG A 87 16.71 9.37 -15.13
C ARG A 87 15.93 8.35 -15.97
N LEU A 88 14.69 8.66 -16.33
CA LEU A 88 13.81 7.76 -17.09
C LEU A 88 14.25 7.60 -18.55
N LYS A 89 14.88 8.61 -19.15
CA LYS A 89 15.48 8.53 -20.50
C LYS A 89 16.68 7.57 -20.54
N LYS A 90 17.40 7.40 -19.42
CA LYS A 90 18.54 6.47 -19.33
C LYS A 90 18.10 5.01 -19.20
N SER A 91 16.99 4.74 -18.50
CA SER A 91 16.47 3.40 -18.30
C SER A 91 14.98 3.41 -17.99
N LEU A 92 14.24 2.48 -18.61
CA LEU A 92 12.81 2.23 -18.35
C LEU A 92 12.61 0.84 -17.77
N GLY A 93 13.35 0.54 -16.70
CA GLY A 93 13.18 -0.66 -15.89
C GLY A 93 11.85 -0.70 -15.14
N LYS A 94 11.64 -1.79 -14.37
CA LYS A 94 10.40 -2.01 -13.59
C LYS A 94 10.10 -0.84 -12.66
N TYR A 95 11.09 -0.37 -11.90
CA TYR A 95 10.89 0.68 -10.89
C TYR A 95 10.84 2.08 -11.50
N GLU A 96 11.62 2.32 -12.56
CA GLU A 96 11.58 3.58 -13.33
C GLU A 96 10.20 3.80 -13.94
N ARG A 97 9.61 2.74 -14.52
CA ARG A 97 8.22 2.80 -15.02
C ARG A 97 7.22 3.11 -13.91
N LYS A 98 7.38 2.51 -12.73
CA LYS A 98 6.52 2.81 -11.57
C LYS A 98 6.69 4.25 -11.10
N ILE A 99 7.92 4.76 -11.01
CA ILE A 99 8.22 6.16 -10.66
C ILE A 99 7.55 7.11 -11.64
N GLY A 100 7.72 6.89 -12.95
CA GLY A 100 7.08 7.70 -13.98
C GLY A 100 5.56 7.68 -13.87
N PHE A 101 4.96 6.50 -13.69
CA PHE A 101 3.52 6.39 -13.48
C PHE A 101 3.06 7.11 -12.20
N TYR A 102 3.73 6.91 -11.07
CA TYR A 102 3.37 7.56 -9.81
C TYR A 102 3.50 9.08 -9.89
N TYR A 103 4.53 9.59 -10.57
CA TYR A 103 4.67 11.02 -10.79
C TYR A 103 3.45 11.59 -11.50
N GLU A 104 3.10 11.05 -12.67
CA GLU A 104 1.96 11.57 -13.44
C GLU A 104 0.62 11.36 -12.72
N PHE A 105 0.47 10.23 -12.03
CA PHE A 105 -0.75 9.92 -11.28
C PHE A 105 -0.94 10.85 -10.09
N LEU A 106 0.09 11.07 -9.28
CA LEU A 106 -0.02 11.82 -8.01
C LEU A 106 0.09 13.34 -8.22
N THR A 107 0.85 13.80 -9.22
CA THR A 107 1.01 15.23 -9.48
C THR A 107 0.03 15.77 -10.51
N GLY A 108 -0.49 14.91 -11.39
CA GLY A 108 -1.28 15.32 -12.57
C GLY A 108 -0.43 15.87 -13.72
N GLU A 109 0.90 15.99 -13.55
CA GLU A 109 1.80 16.50 -14.57
C GLU A 109 2.37 15.37 -15.44
N SER A 110 2.25 15.50 -16.76
CA SER A 110 2.79 14.52 -17.72
C SER A 110 4.28 14.75 -17.94
N LEU A 111 5.10 13.70 -17.87
CA LEU A 111 6.54 13.74 -18.17
C LEU A 111 6.80 13.72 -19.69
N ASP A 112 7.85 14.40 -20.15
CA ASP A 112 8.34 14.34 -21.54
C ASP A 112 9.11 13.03 -21.80
N ILE A 113 8.38 11.93 -21.74
CA ILE A 113 8.85 10.56 -22.00
C ILE A 113 7.90 9.94 -23.03
N PRO A 114 8.41 9.46 -24.17
CA PRO A 114 7.57 8.79 -25.16
C PRO A 114 6.86 7.57 -24.59
N LYS A 115 5.65 7.31 -25.08
CA LYS A 115 4.90 6.10 -24.75
C LYS A 115 5.71 4.86 -25.13
N MET A 116 5.81 3.92 -24.18
CA MET A 116 6.48 2.64 -24.43
C MET A 116 5.71 1.80 -25.47
N THR A 117 6.43 1.36 -26.50
CA THR A 117 5.89 0.49 -27.57
C THR A 117 6.15 -0.99 -27.31
N VAL A 118 7.19 -1.32 -26.53
CA VAL A 118 7.65 -2.70 -26.25
C VAL A 118 7.60 -3.04 -24.76
N GLY A 119 7.62 -4.34 -24.45
CA GLY A 119 7.67 -4.88 -23.09
C GLY A 119 6.33 -5.36 -22.52
N ASN A 120 6.38 -6.10 -21.41
CA ASN A 120 5.17 -6.61 -20.76
C ASN A 120 4.52 -5.55 -19.88
N TYR A 121 3.21 -5.69 -19.68
CA TYR A 121 2.52 -4.95 -18.62
C TYR A 121 2.97 -5.47 -17.26
N ILE A 122 3.16 -4.57 -16.30
CA ILE A 122 3.49 -4.92 -14.92
C ILE A 122 2.44 -4.35 -13.98
N ASP A 123 2.11 -5.10 -12.93
CA ASP A 123 1.21 -4.61 -11.89
C ASP A 123 1.89 -3.53 -11.04
N LEU A 124 1.13 -2.47 -10.76
CA LEU A 124 1.62 -1.36 -9.94
C LEU A 124 1.79 -1.80 -8.48
N LEU A 125 0.78 -2.47 -7.94
CA LEU A 125 0.80 -3.17 -6.66
C LEU A 125 0.93 -4.68 -6.90
N ASP A 126 1.68 -5.38 -6.05
CA ASP A 126 1.70 -6.84 -6.06
C ASP A 126 0.39 -7.38 -5.45
N PRO A 127 -0.44 -8.12 -6.22
CA PRO A 127 -1.69 -8.68 -5.70
C PRO A 127 -1.51 -9.67 -4.54
N GLU A 128 -0.32 -10.25 -4.35
CA GLU A 128 -0.04 -11.15 -3.22
C GLU A 128 0.24 -10.40 -1.91
N GLU A 129 0.68 -9.15 -2.01
CA GLU A 129 1.01 -8.28 -0.87
C GLU A 129 -0.09 -7.26 -0.56
N TYR A 130 -0.92 -6.89 -1.54
CA TYR A 130 -1.94 -5.85 -1.42
C TYR A 130 -3.31 -6.31 -1.92
N PHE A 131 -4.38 -5.74 -1.36
CA PHE A 131 -5.69 -5.77 -2.02
C PHE A 131 -5.67 -4.77 -3.17
N THR A 132 -6.19 -5.21 -4.32
CA THR A 132 -6.07 -4.49 -5.58
C THR A 132 -7.41 -4.44 -6.30
N SER A 133 -7.59 -3.41 -7.13
CA SER A 133 -8.78 -3.28 -7.99
C SER A 133 -8.61 -4.08 -9.28
N LEU A 134 -9.68 -4.12 -10.09
CA LEU A 134 -9.53 -4.47 -11.50
C LEU A 134 -8.53 -3.51 -12.17
N PRO A 135 -7.52 -4.03 -12.89
CA PRO A 135 -6.44 -3.20 -13.42
C PRO A 135 -6.86 -2.36 -14.63
N LYS A 136 -6.57 -1.06 -14.58
CA LYS A 136 -6.64 -0.14 -15.74
C LYS A 136 -5.26 0.01 -16.38
N LYS A 137 -5.15 -0.27 -17.68
CA LYS A 137 -3.87 -0.20 -18.40
C LYS A 137 -3.42 1.25 -18.64
N SER A 138 -2.30 1.63 -18.05
CA SER A 138 -1.50 2.79 -18.47
C SER A 138 -0.58 2.36 -19.61
N GLN A 139 -0.95 2.72 -20.84
CA GLN A 139 -0.18 2.31 -22.01
C GLN A 139 1.18 3.01 -22.10
N LYS A 140 1.28 4.25 -21.60
CA LYS A 140 2.52 5.05 -21.60
C LYS A 140 3.66 4.33 -20.86
N TRP A 141 3.36 3.85 -19.65
CA TRP A 141 4.32 3.16 -18.78
C TRP A 141 4.21 1.64 -18.86
N ARG A 142 3.26 1.13 -19.65
CA ARG A 142 2.83 -0.28 -19.67
C ARG A 142 2.58 -0.80 -18.26
N ILE A 143 1.85 -0.05 -17.45
CA ILE A 143 1.52 -0.42 -16.07
C ILE A 143 0.06 -0.79 -15.98
N ASN A 144 -0.24 -1.89 -15.29
CA ASN A 144 -1.57 -2.21 -14.84
C ASN A 144 -1.82 -1.40 -13.56
N ASN A 145 -2.55 -0.29 -13.68
CA ASN A 145 -2.98 0.48 -12.52
C ASN A 145 -4.08 -0.30 -11.80
N ASN A 146 -3.69 -1.01 -10.74
CA ASN A 146 -4.55 -1.83 -9.89
C ASN A 146 -4.76 -1.19 -8.50
N LEU A 147 -4.67 0.14 -8.42
CA LEU A 147 -4.95 0.93 -7.21
C LEU A 147 -6.44 0.95 -6.88
N LEU A 148 -6.76 1.02 -5.59
CA LEU A 148 -8.15 1.02 -5.08
C LEU A 148 -8.86 2.37 -5.23
N GLY A 149 -8.23 3.38 -5.82
CA GLY A 149 -8.82 4.71 -5.91
C GLY A 149 -8.16 5.63 -6.92
N VAL A 150 -8.40 6.92 -6.74
CA VAL A 150 -7.97 8.02 -7.61
C VAL A 150 -6.93 8.88 -6.88
N PRO A 151 -6.23 9.81 -7.56
CA PRO A 151 -5.20 10.62 -6.91
C PRO A 151 -5.70 11.39 -5.67
N ALA A 152 -6.97 11.84 -5.69
CA ALA A 152 -7.58 12.53 -4.55
C ALA A 152 -7.84 11.63 -3.33
N PHE A 153 -8.03 10.32 -3.55
CA PHE A 153 -8.25 9.35 -2.48
C PHE A 153 -7.94 7.93 -2.99
N CYS A 154 -6.81 7.39 -2.55
CA CYS A 154 -6.32 6.07 -2.95
C CYS A 154 -5.83 5.27 -1.74
N PRO A 155 -6.72 4.51 -1.07
CA PRO A 155 -6.31 3.70 0.08
C PRO A 155 -5.36 2.57 -0.36
N ILE A 156 -4.32 2.33 0.46
CA ILE A 156 -3.39 1.21 0.29
C ILE A 156 -3.64 0.20 1.40
N VAL A 157 -4.17 -0.97 1.04
CA VAL A 157 -4.51 -2.03 1.99
C VAL A 157 -3.59 -3.22 1.77
N ARG A 158 -2.72 -3.51 2.75
CA ARG A 158 -1.80 -4.64 2.73
C ARG A 158 -2.49 -5.93 3.18
N LYS A 159 -2.17 -7.04 2.53
CA LYS A 159 -2.51 -8.39 2.98
C LYS A 159 -1.55 -8.83 4.08
N THR A 160 -1.78 -8.35 5.30
CA THR A 160 -1.02 -8.78 6.48
C THR A 160 -1.27 -10.26 6.79
N SER A 161 -0.39 -10.90 7.57
CA SER A 161 -0.60 -12.28 8.02
C SER A 161 -1.95 -12.43 8.72
N ALA A 162 -2.27 -11.52 9.64
CA ALA A 162 -3.56 -11.51 10.33
C ALA A 162 -4.74 -11.48 9.34
N LEU A 163 -4.72 -10.63 8.31
CA LEU A 163 -5.80 -10.58 7.33
C LEU A 163 -5.86 -11.84 6.46
N LYS A 164 -4.71 -12.40 6.07
CA LYS A 164 -4.65 -13.69 5.34
C LYS A 164 -5.24 -14.82 6.19
N ASP A 165 -4.92 -14.85 7.48
CA ASP A 165 -5.43 -15.83 8.45
C ASP A 165 -6.92 -15.67 8.73
N PHE A 166 -7.48 -14.46 8.64
CA PHE A 166 -8.91 -14.25 8.75
C PHE A 166 -9.64 -14.68 7.48
N ILE A 167 -9.10 -14.35 6.30
CA ILE A 167 -9.68 -14.75 5.01
C ILE A 167 -9.68 -16.27 4.86
N SER A 168 -8.60 -16.95 5.28
CA SER A 168 -8.49 -18.41 5.18
C SER A 168 -9.51 -19.17 6.05
N ARG A 169 -10.15 -18.50 7.02
CA ARG A 169 -11.21 -19.11 7.84
C ARG A 169 -12.49 -19.37 7.05
N ASP A 170 -12.66 -18.71 5.90
CA ASP A 170 -13.80 -18.85 4.99
C ASP A 170 -15.14 -18.82 5.74
N LEU A 171 -15.33 -17.75 6.54
CA LEU A 171 -16.48 -17.61 7.42
C LEU A 171 -17.80 -17.59 6.63
N ASP A 172 -17.80 -16.99 5.44
CA ASP A 172 -18.96 -16.94 4.56
C ASP A 172 -19.44 -18.34 4.17
N LYS A 173 -18.51 -19.23 3.79
CA LYS A 173 -18.84 -20.61 3.48
C LYS A 173 -19.34 -21.35 4.71
N LYS A 174 -18.66 -21.24 5.85
CA LYS A 174 -19.08 -21.88 7.11
C LYS A 174 -20.48 -21.45 7.53
N VAL A 175 -20.80 -20.17 7.39
CA VAL A 175 -22.13 -19.63 7.69
C VAL A 175 -23.17 -20.19 6.72
N LYS A 176 -22.87 -20.23 5.42
CA LYS A 176 -23.78 -20.84 4.41
C LYS A 176 -24.03 -22.31 4.71
N ASP A 177 -22.99 -23.08 4.98
CA ASP A 177 -23.08 -24.51 5.31
C ASP A 177 -23.91 -24.72 6.58
N LEU A 178 -23.68 -23.92 7.62
CA LEU A 178 -24.47 -23.95 8.86
C LEU A 178 -25.95 -23.64 8.60
N ILE A 179 -26.26 -22.53 7.92
CA ILE A 179 -27.63 -22.14 7.61
C ILE A 179 -28.35 -23.21 6.80
N SER A 180 -27.65 -23.88 5.88
CA SER A 180 -28.21 -24.94 5.03
C SER A 180 -28.70 -26.17 5.82
N SER A 181 -28.16 -26.39 7.02
CA SER A 181 -28.51 -27.52 7.89
C SER A 181 -29.77 -27.32 8.74
N TYR A 182 -30.36 -26.11 8.71
CA TYR A 182 -31.55 -25.78 9.51
C TYR A 182 -32.72 -25.30 8.64
N PRO A 183 -33.98 -25.51 9.08
CA PRO A 183 -35.13 -24.91 8.42
C PRO A 183 -35.04 -23.39 8.40
N SER A 184 -35.40 -22.78 7.27
CA SER A 184 -35.36 -21.32 7.06
C SER A 184 -36.13 -20.52 8.13
N THR A 185 -37.22 -21.08 8.65
CA THR A 185 -38.04 -20.47 9.71
C THR A 185 -37.30 -20.33 11.04
N VAL A 186 -36.41 -21.27 11.38
CA VAL A 186 -35.58 -21.22 12.58
C VAL A 186 -34.52 -20.14 12.44
N ILE A 187 -33.88 -20.05 11.28
CA ILE A 187 -32.87 -19.03 10.96
C ILE A 187 -33.47 -17.63 11.01
N LEU A 188 -34.67 -17.43 10.44
CA LEU A 188 -35.38 -16.15 10.48
C LEU A 188 -35.67 -15.70 11.92
N ARG A 189 -36.14 -16.61 12.79
CA ARG A 189 -36.39 -16.30 14.21
C ARG A 189 -35.11 -15.96 14.95
N ALA A 190 -34.03 -16.71 14.73
CA ALA A 190 -32.73 -16.41 15.34
C ALA A 190 -32.21 -15.03 14.91
N ASN A 191 -32.36 -14.69 13.63
CA ASN A 191 -31.94 -13.39 13.11
C ASN A 191 -32.77 -12.23 13.70
N GLN A 192 -34.10 -12.38 13.80
CA GLN A 192 -34.97 -11.41 14.47
C GLN A 192 -34.58 -11.21 15.94
N TYR A 193 -34.30 -12.30 16.67
CA TYR A 193 -33.84 -12.23 18.06
C TYR A 193 -32.49 -11.51 18.19
N LEU A 194 -31.52 -11.83 17.33
CA LEU A 194 -30.20 -11.16 17.31
C LEU A 194 -30.33 -9.68 17.01
N TYR A 195 -31.16 -9.31 16.02
CA TYR A 195 -31.43 -7.92 15.65
C TYR A 195 -32.09 -7.14 16.80
N LEU A 196 -33.10 -7.71 17.45
CA LEU A 196 -33.73 -7.12 18.63
C LEU A 196 -32.73 -6.93 19.79
N LYS A 197 -31.85 -7.91 20.00
CA LYS A 197 -30.81 -7.84 21.03
C LYS A 197 -29.78 -6.75 20.73
N GLU A 198 -29.33 -6.64 19.49
CA GLU A 198 -28.40 -5.60 19.03
C GLU A 198 -29.02 -4.20 19.15
N THR A 199 -30.28 -4.07 18.73
CA THR A 199 -31.06 -2.83 18.85
C THR A 199 -31.18 -2.41 20.31
N LYS A 200 -31.59 -3.32 21.20
CA LYS A 200 -31.67 -3.05 22.65
C LYS A 200 -30.31 -2.68 23.26
N SER A 201 -29.24 -3.33 22.81
CA SER A 201 -27.89 -3.02 23.27
C SER A 201 -27.39 -1.66 22.77
N SER A 202 -27.81 -1.24 21.59
CA SER A 202 -27.48 0.09 21.02
C SER A 202 -28.22 1.19 21.79
N PHE A 203 -29.51 1.01 22.07
CA PHE A 203 -30.30 1.92 22.92
C PHE A 203 -29.72 2.08 24.34
N LEU A 204 -29.21 0.99 24.93
CA LEU A 204 -28.54 1.01 26.24
C LEU A 204 -27.20 1.79 26.23
N ILE A 205 -26.51 1.86 25.09
CA ILE A 205 -25.28 2.66 24.95
C ILE A 205 -25.64 4.15 24.82
N GLU A 206 -26.75 4.47 24.16
CA GLU A 206 -27.29 5.83 23.96
C GLU A 206 -28.11 6.35 25.17
N GLN A 207 -28.27 5.55 26.24
CA GLN A 207 -29.14 5.84 27.42
C GLN A 207 -30.61 6.16 27.08
N GLU A 208 -31.11 5.68 25.95
CA GLU A 208 -32.52 5.80 25.63
C GLU A 208 -33.26 4.53 26.07
N GLU A 209 -34.25 4.68 26.96
CA GLU A 209 -35.18 3.58 27.26
C GLU A 209 -36.28 3.56 26.19
N PRO A 210 -36.50 2.42 25.51
CA PRO A 210 -37.64 2.29 24.61
C PRO A 210 -38.93 2.45 25.43
N SER A 211 -39.69 3.52 25.18
CA SER A 211 -41.02 3.68 25.77
C SER A 211 -41.94 2.58 25.24
N VAL A 212 -42.60 1.90 26.18
CA VAL A 212 -43.56 0.80 25.97
C VAL A 212 -44.62 1.15 24.92
#